data_AF-A0A7U1HPM6-F1
#
_entry.id   AF-A0A7U1HPM6-F1
#
_cell.length_a   1.000
_cell.length_b   1.000
_cell.length_c   1.000
_cell.angle_alpha   90.00
_cell.angle_beta   90.00
_cell.angle_gamma   90.00
#
_symmetry.space_group_name_H-M   'P 1'
#
loop_
_entity.id
_entity.type
_entity.pdbx_description
1 polymer ?
#
loop_
_entity_poly.entity_id
_entity_poly.type
_entity_poly.pdbx_seq_one_letter_code
_entity_poly.pdbx_strand_id
1 'polypeptide(L)'
;MIHTANRTFHQLYREWIRERREHMHNVLTWERDRYGARLVGLFYRYCKVANPFPRCTLNTRINYRAHAVNLPDWPARSLALNKMWLSWSEKK
;
A
#
# COMPACT_ATOMS: atom_id res chain seq x y z
N MET A 1 9.15 18.16 17.78
CA MET A 1 9.80 16.92 17.31
C MET A 1 8.84 15.77 17.52
N ILE A 2 8.35 15.14 16.47
CA ILE A 2 7.42 14.01 16.60
C ILE A 2 8.27 12.75 16.82
N HIS A 3 8.02 12.06 17.93
CA HIS A 3 8.67 10.80 18.31
C HIS A 3 8.39 9.71 17.25
N THR A 4 9.29 9.56 16.29
CA THR A 4 9.35 8.41 15.37
C THR A 4 9.96 7.17 16.02
N ALA A 5 10.58 7.33 17.21
CA ALA A 5 11.46 6.35 17.85
C ALA A 5 10.84 4.97 18.14
N ASN A 6 9.52 4.81 18.16
CA ASN A 6 8.85 3.52 18.45
C ASN A 6 7.79 3.11 17.40
N ARG A 7 7.77 3.76 16.22
CA ARG A 7 6.81 3.45 15.17
C ARG A 7 7.48 2.72 14.02
N THR A 8 6.86 1.63 13.59
CA THR A 8 7.28 0.88 12.40
C THR A 8 7.10 1.72 11.14
N PHE A 9 7.85 1.39 10.09
CA PHE A 9 7.72 2.03 8.77
C PHE A 9 6.26 2.06 8.28
N HIS A 10 5.51 0.95 8.46
CA HIS A 10 4.13 0.85 8.04
C HIS A 10 3.18 1.75 8.83
N GLN A 11 3.39 1.91 10.14
CA GLN A 11 2.59 2.84 10.95
C GLN A 11 2.81 4.29 10.49
N LEU A 12 4.08 4.68 10.29
CA LEU A 12 4.44 6.01 9.81
C LEU A 12 3.91 6.27 8.38
N TYR A 13 3.96 5.28 7.50
CA TYR A 13 3.41 5.38 6.15
C TYR A 13 1.89 5.57 6.14
N ARG A 14 1.16 4.87 7.03
CA ARG A 14 -0.30 5.02 7.15
C ARG A 14 -0.69 6.41 7.66
N GLU A 15 0.03 6.93 8.66
CA GLU A 15 -0.14 8.31 9.12
C GLU A 15 0.13 9.30 8.00
N TRP A 16 1.26 9.14 7.31
CA TRP A 16 1.64 9.99 6.18
C TRP A 16 0.54 10.03 5.10
N ILE A 17 -0.01 8.88 4.67
CA ILE A 17 -1.10 8.85 3.68
C ILE A 17 -2.36 9.57 4.17
N ARG A 18 -2.72 9.40 5.45
CA ARG A 18 -3.92 10.00 6.03
C ARG A 18 -3.79 11.53 6.06
N GLU A 19 -2.69 12.01 6.61
CA GLU A 19 -2.43 13.44 6.84
C GLU A 19 -2.09 14.20 5.55
N ARG A 20 -1.49 13.53 4.55
CA ARG A 20 -1.18 14.14 3.25
C ARG A 20 -2.40 14.67 2.52
N ARG A 21 -3.60 14.12 2.78
CA ARG A 21 -4.87 14.63 2.24
C ARG A 21 -5.26 15.98 2.84
N GLU A 22 -4.83 16.27 4.06
CA GLU A 22 -5.16 17.49 4.80
C GLU A 22 -4.20 18.64 4.47
N HIS A 23 -3.02 18.33 3.94
CA HIS A 23 -1.94 19.30 3.68
C HIS A 23 -1.71 19.61 2.18
N MET A 24 -2.72 19.48 1.30
CA MET A 24 -2.59 19.52 -0.17
C MET A 24 -1.82 20.73 -0.73
N HIS A 25 -1.83 21.89 -0.07
CA HIS A 25 -1.19 23.10 -0.59
C HIS A 25 0.32 23.19 -0.32
N ASN A 26 0.86 22.49 0.68
CA ASN A 26 2.28 22.57 1.09
C ASN A 26 2.87 21.19 1.45
N VAL A 27 2.41 20.16 0.74
CA VAL A 27 2.72 18.75 1.02
C VAL A 27 4.22 18.49 1.19
N LEU A 28 5.06 18.93 0.25
CA LEU A 28 6.49 18.58 0.25
C LEU A 28 7.27 19.19 1.42
N THR A 29 6.93 20.41 1.82
CA THR A 29 7.60 21.10 2.95
C THR A 29 7.23 20.43 4.26
N TRP A 30 5.93 20.23 4.50
CA TRP A 30 5.42 19.55 5.69
C TRP A 30 5.93 18.11 5.81
N GLU A 31 5.97 17.36 4.70
CA GLU A 31 6.47 15.99 4.66
C GLU A 31 7.93 15.91 5.14
N ARG A 32 8.77 16.82 4.65
CA ARG A 32 10.20 16.87 5.01
C ARG A 32 10.40 17.31 6.44
N ASP A 33 9.68 18.32 6.90
CA ASP A 33 9.80 18.83 8.27
C ASP A 33 9.34 17.80 9.31
N ARG A 34 8.32 16.98 8.97
CA ARG A 34 7.72 16.02 9.88
C ARG A 34 8.41 14.66 9.89
N TYR A 35 8.80 14.14 8.73
CA TYR A 35 9.31 12.76 8.57
C TYR A 35 10.77 12.70 8.13
N GLY A 36 11.34 13.82 7.67
CA GLY A 36 12.68 13.87 7.10
C GLY A 36 12.76 13.36 5.66
N ALA A 37 13.68 13.92 4.87
CA ALA A 37 13.79 13.65 3.44
C ALA A 37 13.97 12.15 3.10
N ARG A 38 14.73 11.40 3.91
CA ARG A 38 14.98 9.97 3.71
C ARG A 38 13.70 9.15 3.81
N LEU A 39 12.90 9.36 4.85
CA LEU A 39 11.69 8.58 5.11
C LEU A 39 10.61 8.90 4.07
N VAL A 40 10.47 10.18 3.71
CA VAL A 40 9.58 10.65 2.64
C VAL A 40 9.91 9.96 1.31
N GLY A 41 11.20 9.89 0.95
CA GLY A 41 11.63 9.17 -0.26
C GLY A 41 11.22 7.70 -0.26
N LEU A 42 11.31 7.02 0.89
CA LEU A 42 10.85 5.64 1.06
C LEU A 42 9.33 5.51 0.93
N PHE A 43 8.56 6.46 1.48
CA PHE A 43 7.11 6.48 1.33
C PHE A 43 6.68 6.60 -0.13
N TYR A 44 7.27 7.51 -0.91
CA TYR A 44 6.96 7.64 -2.34
C TYR A 44 7.30 6.37 -3.13
N ARG A 45 8.46 5.75 -2.86
CA ARG A 45 8.83 4.46 -3.48
C ARG A 45 7.83 3.38 -3.12
N TYR A 46 7.47 3.25 -1.84
CA TYR A 46 6.49 2.27 -1.39
C TYR A 46 5.11 2.53 -2.01
N CYS A 47 4.68 3.79 -2.11
CA CYS A 47 3.42 4.17 -2.75
C CYS A 47 3.38 3.74 -4.23
N LYS A 48 4.49 3.90 -4.97
CA LYS A 48 4.60 3.47 -6.37
C LYS A 48 4.49 1.95 -6.51
N VAL A 49 5.02 1.19 -5.57
CA VAL A 49 4.99 -0.29 -5.58
C VAL A 49 3.66 -0.84 -5.05
N ALA A 50 3.08 -0.25 -4.01
CA ALA A 50 1.84 -0.69 -3.38
C ALA A 50 0.57 -0.24 -4.13
N ASN A 51 0.66 0.87 -4.87
CA ASN A 51 -0.35 1.35 -5.80
C ASN A 51 0.19 1.36 -7.24
N PRO A 52 0.55 0.18 -7.80
CA PRO A 52 1.01 0.11 -9.18
C PRO A 52 -0.10 0.51 -10.17
N PHE A 53 -1.36 0.48 -9.71
CA PHE A 53 -2.54 0.92 -10.45
C PHE A 53 -3.18 2.12 -9.74
N PRO A 54 -2.80 3.36 -10.09
CA PRO A 54 -3.31 4.58 -9.43
C PRO A 54 -4.83 4.74 -9.48
N ARG A 55 -5.51 4.05 -10.41
CA ARG A 55 -6.98 4.02 -10.54
C ARG A 55 -7.65 2.83 -9.87
N CYS A 56 -6.88 1.87 -9.35
CA CYS A 56 -7.42 0.70 -8.66
C CYS A 56 -7.56 1.01 -7.17
N THR A 57 -8.63 1.75 -6.86
CA THR A 57 -9.00 2.09 -5.48
C THR A 57 -9.27 0.82 -4.66
N LEU A 58 -9.27 0.93 -3.33
CA LEU A 58 -9.67 -0.20 -2.47
C LEU A 58 -11.05 -0.75 -2.86
N ASN A 59 -12.01 0.14 -3.16
CA ASN A 59 -13.34 -0.24 -3.63
C ASN A 59 -13.28 -0.97 -4.98
N THR A 60 -12.44 -0.50 -5.92
CA THR A 60 -12.20 -1.19 -7.19
C THR A 60 -11.66 -2.61 -6.95
N ARG A 61 -10.73 -2.79 -6.02
CA ARG A 61 -10.17 -4.11 -5.66
C ARG A 61 -11.22 -5.02 -5.02
N ILE A 62 -12.05 -4.47 -4.12
CA ILE A 62 -13.16 -5.21 -3.48
C ILE A 62 -14.17 -5.64 -4.54
N ASN A 63 -14.59 -4.73 -5.41
CA ASN A 63 -15.53 -5.00 -6.50
C ASN A 63 -14.98 -6.04 -7.47
N TYR A 64 -13.69 -5.95 -7.82
CA TYR A 64 -13.05 -6.93 -8.69
C TYR A 64 -13.01 -8.32 -8.06
N ARG A 65 -12.75 -8.41 -6.74
CA ARG A 65 -12.84 -9.68 -5.99
C ARG A 65 -14.27 -10.22 -5.96
N ALA A 66 -15.25 -9.37 -5.64
CA ALA A 66 -16.65 -9.73 -5.60
C ALA A 66 -17.18 -10.17 -6.98
N HIS A 67 -16.69 -9.59 -8.06
CA HIS A 67 -16.98 -10.05 -9.42
C HIS A 67 -16.26 -11.36 -9.75
N ALA A 68 -14.98 -11.47 -9.39
CA ALA A 68 -14.17 -12.65 -9.67
C ALA A 68 -14.76 -13.92 -9.05
N VAL A 69 -15.37 -13.84 -7.85
CA VAL A 69 -15.99 -15.02 -7.21
C VAL A 69 -17.19 -15.59 -7.97
N ASN A 70 -17.83 -14.78 -8.82
CA ASN A 70 -19.00 -15.18 -9.61
C ASN A 70 -18.61 -15.75 -10.99
N LEU A 71 -17.33 -15.73 -11.36
CA LEU A 71 -16.88 -16.30 -12.63
C LEU A 71 -16.94 -17.84 -12.58
N PRO A 72 -17.40 -18.51 -13.65
CA PRO A 72 -17.52 -19.97 -13.67
C PRO A 72 -16.20 -20.72 -13.40
N ASP A 73 -15.07 -20.11 -13.77
CA ASP A 73 -13.73 -20.66 -13.62
C ASP A 73 -13.03 -20.25 -12.32
N TRP A 74 -13.68 -19.45 -11.47
CA TRP A 74 -13.12 -18.97 -10.22
C TRP A 74 -12.67 -20.08 -9.26
N PRO A 75 -13.41 -21.19 -9.06
CA PRO A 75 -12.95 -22.25 -8.16
C PRO A 75 -11.58 -22.81 -8.56
N ALA A 76 -11.35 -23.02 -9.86
CA ALA A 76 -10.08 -23.50 -10.39
C ALA A 76 -8.97 -22.45 -10.27
N ARG A 77 -9.28 -21.18 -10.59
CA ARG A 77 -8.32 -20.06 -10.45
C ARG A 77 -7.92 -19.81 -9.00
N SER A 78 -8.88 -19.82 -8.08
CA SER A 78 -8.67 -19.66 -6.64
C SER A 78 -7.76 -20.75 -6.10
N LEU A 79 -8.00 -22.01 -6.48
CA LEU A 79 -7.16 -23.14 -6.08
C LEU A 79 -5.71 -22.98 -6.59
N ALA A 80 -5.53 -22.57 -7.85
CA ALA A 80 -4.20 -22.31 -8.42
C ALA A 80 -3.45 -21.19 -7.69
N LEU A 81 -4.15 -20.08 -7.38
CA LEU A 81 -3.58 -18.96 -6.63
C LEU A 81 -3.20 -19.37 -5.20
N ASN A 82 -4.06 -20.12 -4.51
CA ASN A 82 -3.76 -20.62 -3.17
C ASN A 82 -2.57 -21.58 -3.16
N LYS A 83 -2.47 -22.49 -4.14
CA LYS A 83 -1.29 -23.36 -4.30
C LYS A 83 -0.02 -22.53 -4.52
N MET A 84 -0.08 -21.54 -5.40
CA MET A 84 1.07 -20.65 -5.67
C MET A 84 1.51 -19.93 -4.40
N TRP A 85 0.56 -19.36 -3.64
CA TRP A 85 0.84 -18.65 -2.38
C TRP A 85 1.46 -19.57 -1.31
N LEU A 86 0.95 -20.79 -1.17
CA LEU A 86 1.49 -21.78 -0.23
C LEU A 86 2.87 -22.29 -0.65
N SER A 87 3.15 -22.34 -1.95
CA SER A 87 4.45 -22.72 -2.49
C SER A 87 5.47 -21.57 -2.52
N TRP A 88 5.04 -20.36 -2.17
CA TRP A 88 5.89 -19.17 -2.19
C TRP A 88 6.85 -19.22 -0.98
N SER A 89 8.05 -19.72 -1.23
CA SER A 89 9.19 -19.58 -0.32
C SER A 89 10.07 -18.44 -0.82
N GLU A 90 10.41 -17.51 0.07
CA GLU A 90 11.49 -16.58 -0.23
C GLU A 90 12.76 -17.39 -0.44
N LYS A 91 13.33 -17.34 -1.64
CA LYS A 91 14.69 -17.85 -1.87
C LYS A 91 15.62 -17.01 -0.99
N LYS A 92 16.21 -17.66 0.02
CA LYS A 92 17.29 -17.10 0.84
C LYS A 92 18.52 -16.80 0.01
#